data_AF-I3Y3I4-F1
#
_entry.id   AF-I3Y3I4-F1
#
_cell.length_a   1.000
_cell.length_b   1.000
_cell.length_c   1.000
_cell.angle_alpha   90.00
_cell.angle_beta   90.00
_cell.angle_gamma   90.00
#
_symmetry.space_group_name_H-M   'P 1'
#
loop_
_entity.id
_entity.type
_entity.pdbx_description
1 polymer ?
#
loop_
_entity_poly.entity_id
_entity_poly.type
_entity_poly.pdbx_seq_one_letter_code
_entity_poly.pdbx_strand_id
1 'polypeptide(L)'
;DLIQVWGDITLMTGTSFLLFTNMAFITKIINVMVRRDAVLAIIDEGDEVLRSERRIEGKAIVKSSNQETSRLLYLYGLFTVVTVFGWAASAEKGSLPLRAWYPYDTSKSPAYELTYLHQSVAVILLAFLNVSLDVLVSSLTAV
;
A
#
# COMPACT_ATOMS: atom_id res chain seq x y z
N ASP A 1 8.08 6.14 19.96
CA ASP A 1 6.64 6.02 20.31
C ASP A 1 6.33 5.01 21.40
N LEU A 2 6.49 3.71 21.17
CA LEU A 2 6.05 2.68 22.14
C LEU A 2 6.70 2.79 23.54
N ILE A 3 7.94 3.27 23.61
CA ILE A 3 8.68 3.51 24.87
C ILE A 3 8.21 4.81 25.57
N GLN A 4 7.70 5.79 24.82
CA GLN A 4 7.22 7.08 25.36
C GLN A 4 5.77 7.02 25.85
N VAL A 5 4.96 6.12 25.28
CA VAL A 5 3.54 5.90 25.62
C VAL A 5 3.36 4.83 26.70
N TRP A 6 4.47 4.34 27.26
CA TRP A 6 4.49 3.27 28.24
C TRP A 6 3.64 3.61 29.47
N GLY A 7 2.54 2.87 29.66
CA GLY A 7 1.59 3.07 30.76
C GLY A 7 0.14 3.35 30.35
N ASP A 8 -0.09 3.85 29.13
CA ASP A 8 -1.44 4.01 28.57
C ASP A 8 -1.78 2.84 27.64
N ILE A 9 -2.51 1.85 28.16
CA ILE A 9 -2.84 0.60 27.45
C ILE A 9 -3.62 0.88 26.15
N THR A 10 -4.50 1.88 26.14
CA THR A 10 -5.32 2.23 24.96
C THR A 10 -4.44 2.81 23.86
N LEU A 11 -3.50 3.67 24.22
CA LEU A 11 -2.60 4.28 23.24
C LEU A 11 -1.52 3.29 22.77
N MET A 12 -1.00 2.45 23.67
CA MET A 12 -0.03 1.40 23.35
C MET A 12 -0.59 0.36 22.37
N THR A 13 -1.84 -0.06 22.54
CA THR A 13 -2.48 -1.05 21.64
C THR A 13 -2.65 -0.47 20.23
N GLY A 14 -3.11 0.79 20.10
CA GLY A 14 -3.20 1.48 18.81
C GLY A 14 -1.86 1.62 18.11
N THR A 15 -0.81 2.04 18.83
CA THR A 15 0.54 2.14 18.27
C THR A 15 1.13 0.78 17.88
N SER A 16 0.89 -0.26 18.69
CA SER A 16 1.38 -1.63 18.40
C SER A 16 0.74 -2.20 17.14
N PHE A 17 -0.56 -1.98 16.94
CA PHE A 17 -1.27 -2.41 15.75
C PHE A 17 -0.69 -1.77 14.47
N LEU A 18 -0.44 -0.46 14.51
CA LEU A 18 0.21 0.25 13.41
C LEU A 18 1.62 -0.27 13.14
N LEU A 19 2.39 -0.54 14.20
CA LEU A 19 3.77 -1.01 14.09
C LEU A 19 3.84 -2.40 13.46
N PHE A 20 3.01 -3.34 13.92
CA PHE A 20 2.93 -4.68 13.34
C PHE A 20 2.45 -4.67 11.89
N THR A 21 1.47 -3.82 11.56
CA THR A 21 0.99 -3.65 10.18
C THR A 21 2.12 -3.18 9.26
N ASN A 22 2.86 -2.14 9.67
CA ASN A 22 3.99 -1.63 8.89
C ASN A 22 5.13 -2.66 8.78
N MET A 23 5.41 -3.42 9.84
CA MET A 23 6.45 -4.45 9.83
C MET A 23 6.12 -5.60 8.88
N ALA A 24 4.87 -6.09 8.89
CA ALA A 24 4.41 -7.11 7.96
C ALA A 24 4.54 -6.63 6.50
N PHE A 25 4.18 -5.37 6.26
CA PHE A 25 4.29 -4.76 4.93
C PHE A 25 5.74 -4.63 4.45
N ILE A 26 6.64 -4.10 5.29
CA ILE A 26 8.08 -4.00 4.97
C ILE A 26 8.64 -5.39 4.65
N THR A 27 8.22 -6.41 5.41
CA THR A 27 8.64 -7.80 5.18
C THR A 27 8.17 -8.32 3.82
N LYS A 28 6.92 -8.03 3.41
CA LYS A 28 6.42 -8.37 2.06
C LYS A 28 7.27 -7.71 0.97
N ILE A 29 7.54 -6.41 1.08
CA ILE A 29 8.36 -5.68 0.11
C ILE A 29 9.76 -6.29 0.02
N ILE A 30 10.42 -6.51 1.15
CA ILE A 30 11.77 -7.09 1.17
C ILE A 30 11.77 -8.48 0.53
N ASN A 31 10.81 -9.34 0.85
CA ASN A 31 10.69 -10.66 0.24
C ASN A 31 10.57 -10.59 -1.29
N VAL A 32 9.75 -9.68 -1.81
CA VAL A 32 9.57 -9.50 -3.26
C VAL A 32 10.85 -8.92 -3.89
N MET A 33 11.50 -7.95 -3.25
CA MET A 33 12.74 -7.35 -3.75
C MET A 33 13.91 -8.35 -3.77
N VAL A 34 14.03 -9.19 -2.74
CA VAL A 34 15.06 -10.23 -2.67
C VAL A 34 14.82 -11.30 -3.74
N ARG A 35 13.57 -11.64 -4.02
CA ARG A 35 13.19 -12.63 -5.04
C ARG A 35 12.86 -12.02 -6.40
N ARG A 36 13.23 -10.75 -6.63
CA ARG A 36 12.81 -10.00 -7.82
C ARG A 36 13.20 -10.72 -9.11
N ASP A 37 14.36 -11.36 -9.16
CA ASP A 37 14.85 -12.02 -10.37
C ASP A 37 14.02 -13.28 -10.67
N ALA A 38 13.60 -14.02 -9.64
CA ALA A 38 12.69 -15.15 -9.79
C ALA A 38 11.26 -14.71 -10.16
N VAL A 39 10.77 -13.61 -9.56
CA VAL A 39 9.46 -13.03 -9.91
C VAL A 39 9.44 -12.57 -11.36
N LEU A 40 10.49 -11.87 -11.82
CA LEU A 40 10.63 -11.44 -13.20
C LEU A 40 10.70 -12.63 -14.17
N ALA A 41 11.41 -13.70 -13.81
CA ALA A 41 11.46 -14.90 -14.64
C ALA A 41 10.06 -15.53 -14.84
N ILE A 42 9.23 -15.61 -13.79
CA ILE A 42 7.85 -16.12 -13.92
C ILE A 42 6.98 -15.18 -14.76
N ILE A 43 7.17 -13.86 -14.62
CA ILE A 43 6.45 -12.86 -15.44
C ILE A 43 6.81 -13.04 -16.92
N ASP A 44 8.09 -13.20 -17.24
CA ASP A 44 8.56 -13.35 -18.63
C ASP A 44 8.06 -14.67 -19.24
N GLU A 45 8.11 -15.77 -18.49
CA GLU A 45 7.57 -17.07 -18.92
C GLU A 45 6.04 -16.98 -19.15
N GLY A 46 5.32 -16.34 -18.23
CA GLY A 46 3.88 -16.10 -18.37
C GLY A 46 3.54 -15.24 -19.59
N ASP A 47 4.26 -14.13 -19.82
CA ASP A 47 4.04 -13.27 -20.98
C ASP A 47 4.34 -14.00 -22.30
N GLU A 48 5.36 -14.86 -22.34
CA GLU A 48 5.64 -15.70 -23.50
C GLU A 48 4.49 -16.68 -23.79
N VAL A 49 3.98 -17.38 -22.76
CA VAL A 49 2.82 -18.28 -22.88
C VAL A 49 1.60 -17.52 -23.40
N LEU A 50 1.28 -16.38 -22.80
CA LEU A 50 0.12 -15.55 -23.19
C LEU A 50 0.25 -15.02 -24.63
N ARG A 51 1.45 -14.64 -25.07
CA ARG A 51 1.71 -14.18 -26.45
C ARG A 51 1.67 -15.31 -27.48
N SER A 52 2.07 -16.52 -27.08
CA SER A 52 2.05 -17.70 -27.93
C SER A 52 0.62 -18.20 -28.23
N GLU A 53 -0.35 -17.83 -27.39
CA GLU A 53 -1.75 -18.24 -27.54
C GLU A 53 -2.41 -17.58 -28.77
N ARG A 54 -2.72 -18.41 -29.76
CA ARG A 54 -3.35 -17.96 -31.03
C ARG A 54 -4.86 -18.02 -30.99
N ARG A 55 -5.46 -18.70 -30.01
CA ARG A 55 -6.92 -18.82 -29.89
C ARG A 55 -7.55 -17.48 -29.57
N ILE A 56 -8.62 -17.17 -30.29
CA ILE A 56 -9.41 -15.93 -30.11
C ILE A 56 -10.00 -15.86 -28.70
N GLU A 57 -10.44 -17.01 -28.17
CA GLU A 57 -10.95 -17.14 -26.80
C GLU A 57 -9.89 -16.81 -25.75
N GLY A 58 -8.66 -17.33 -25.90
CA GLY A 58 -7.54 -17.04 -25.00
C GLY A 58 -7.21 -15.54 -24.96
N LYS A 59 -7.15 -14.89 -26.13
CA LYS A 59 -6.95 -13.44 -26.22
C LYS A 59 -8.10 -12.64 -25.59
N ALA A 60 -9.34 -13.12 -25.72
CA ALA A 60 -10.50 -12.48 -25.11
C ALA A 60 -10.46 -12.58 -23.56
N ILE A 61 -10.05 -13.73 -23.03
CA ILE A 61 -9.90 -13.95 -21.58
C ILE A 61 -8.81 -13.04 -21.00
N VAL A 62 -7.63 -12.97 -21.62
CA VAL A 62 -6.55 -12.07 -21.18
C VAL A 62 -7.01 -10.61 -21.17
N LYS A 63 -7.75 -10.20 -22.21
CA LYS A 63 -8.29 -8.84 -22.29
C LYS A 63 -9.33 -8.57 -21.20
N SER A 64 -10.23 -9.51 -20.90
CA SER A 64 -11.20 -9.38 -19.81
C SER A 64 -10.51 -9.29 -18.47
N SER A 65 -9.56 -10.19 -18.19
CA SER A 65 -8.79 -10.21 -16.95
C SER A 65 -8.03 -8.90 -16.73
N ASN A 66 -7.36 -8.37 -17.76
CA ASN A 66 -6.68 -7.08 -17.67
C ASN A 66 -7.65 -5.92 -17.40
N GLN A 67 -8.84 -5.93 -18.01
CA GLN A 67 -9.87 -4.93 -17.75
C GLN A 67 -10.42 -5.02 -16.33
N GLU A 68 -10.63 -6.22 -15.81
CA GLU A 68 -11.07 -6.46 -14.43
C GLU A 68 -10.03 -6.00 -13.42
N THR A 69 -8.76 -6.37 -13.60
CA THR A 69 -7.64 -5.91 -12.78
C THR A 69 -7.52 -4.39 -12.80
N SER A 70 -7.63 -3.76 -13.98
CA SER A 70 -7.58 -2.31 -14.10
C SER A 70 -8.75 -1.63 -13.38
N ARG A 71 -9.98 -2.16 -13.51
CA ARG A 71 -11.15 -1.66 -12.77
C ARG A 71 -10.98 -1.78 -11.27
N LEU A 72 -10.45 -2.91 -10.79
CA LEU A 72 -10.20 -3.14 -9.37
C LEU A 72 -9.18 -2.13 -8.82
N LEU A 73 -8.10 -1.87 -9.56
CA LEU A 73 -7.10 -0.86 -9.20
C LEU A 73 -7.69 0.56 -9.15
N TYR A 74 -8.51 0.95 -10.12
CA TYR A 74 -9.17 2.27 -10.10
C TYR A 74 -10.17 2.42 -8.96
N LEU A 75 -10.98 1.39 -8.68
CA LEU A 75 -11.93 1.39 -7.57
C LEU A 75 -11.21 1.47 -6.23
N TYR A 76 -10.15 0.69 -6.05
CA TYR A 76 -9.32 0.74 -4.85
C TYR A 76 -8.64 2.10 -4.67
N GLY A 77 -8.12 2.69 -5.76
CA GLY A 77 -7.55 4.03 -5.75
C GLY A 77 -8.56 5.09 -5.30
N LEU A 78 -9.79 5.04 -5.84
CA LEU A 78 -10.87 5.94 -5.41
C LEU A 78 -11.19 5.77 -3.92
N PHE A 79 -11.32 4.52 -3.45
CA PHE A 79 -11.63 4.22 -2.05
C PHE A 79 -10.52 4.69 -1.10
N THR A 80 -9.26 4.55 -1.52
CA THR A 80 -8.09 5.03 -0.78
C THR A 80 -8.11 6.55 -0.67
N VAL A 81 -8.38 7.27 -1.76
CA VAL A 81 -8.48 8.74 -1.74
C VAL A 81 -9.60 9.21 -0.83
N VAL A 82 -10.79 8.58 -0.91
CA VAL A 82 -11.93 8.89 -0.03
C VAL A 82 -11.58 8.63 1.43
N THR A 83 -10.89 7.52 1.71
CA THR A 83 -10.46 7.17 3.07
C THR A 83 -9.46 8.17 3.61
N VAL A 84 -8.42 8.52 2.83
CA VAL A 84 -7.41 9.52 3.22
C VAL A 84 -8.03 10.88 3.41
N PHE A 85 -8.98 11.28 2.56
CA PHE A 85 -9.71 12.53 2.72
C PHE A 85 -10.61 12.54 3.96
N GLY A 86 -11.30 11.44 4.24
CA GLY A 86 -12.10 11.30 5.47
C GLY A 86 -11.25 11.33 6.72
N TRP A 87 -10.08 10.69 6.69
CA TRP A 87 -9.09 10.73 7.77
C TRP A 87 -8.53 12.13 7.95
N ALA A 88 -8.24 12.82 6.85
CA ALA A 88 -7.75 14.19 6.83
C ALA A 88 -8.76 15.18 7.40
N ALA A 89 -10.03 15.04 7.05
CA ALA A 89 -11.12 15.88 7.54
C ALA A 89 -11.44 15.63 9.02
N SER A 90 -11.23 14.39 9.50
CA SER A 90 -11.47 13.99 10.89
C SER A 90 -10.29 14.27 11.83
N ALA A 91 -9.12 14.64 11.31
CA ALA A 91 -7.95 14.93 12.14
C ALA A 91 -8.22 16.18 13.00
N GLU A 92 -8.11 16.06 14.32
CA GLU A 92 -8.26 17.19 15.24
C GLU A 92 -7.19 18.24 14.93
N LYS A 93 -7.60 19.52 14.88
CA LYS A 93 -6.70 20.67 14.63
C LYS A 93 -5.50 20.61 15.57
N GLY A 94 -4.30 20.40 15.00
CA GLY A 94 -3.04 20.36 15.75
C GLY A 94 -2.54 18.96 16.12
N SER A 95 -3.22 17.90 15.67
CA SER A 95 -2.79 16.51 15.84
C SER A 95 -2.43 15.88 14.49
N LEU A 96 -1.26 15.24 14.43
CA LEU A 96 -0.86 14.50 13.24
C LEU A 96 -1.77 13.27 13.05
N PRO A 97 -2.21 12.97 11.81
CA PRO A 97 -3.05 11.82 11.50
C PRO A 97 -2.42 10.51 12.00
N LEU A 98 -1.14 10.29 11.67
CA LEU A 98 -0.33 9.26 12.31
C LEU A 98 0.47 9.90 13.43
N ARG A 99 0.08 9.60 14.66
CA ARG A 99 0.76 10.05 15.87
C ARG A 99 2.13 9.38 15.94
N ALA A 100 3.13 10.10 15.44
CA ALA A 100 4.52 9.66 15.41
C ALA A 100 5.43 10.72 16.06
N TRP A 101 6.44 10.28 16.81
CA TRP A 101 7.45 11.19 17.35
C TRP A 101 8.43 11.62 16.25
N TYR A 102 8.53 12.93 16.04
CA TYR A 102 9.52 13.52 15.16
C TYR A 102 10.53 14.33 15.99
N PRO A 103 11.82 14.39 15.58
CA PRO A 103 12.86 15.15 16.27
C PRO A 103 12.71 16.68 16.13
N TYR A 104 11.63 17.15 15.49
CA TYR A 104 11.31 18.55 15.25
C TYR A 104 9.90 18.87 15.76
N ASP A 105 9.66 20.12 16.13
CA ASP A 105 8.41 20.58 16.76
C ASP A 105 7.26 20.57 15.74
N THR A 106 6.58 19.42 15.60
CA THR A 106 5.45 19.23 14.68
C THR A 106 4.20 20.02 15.07
N SER A 107 4.23 20.77 16.18
CA SER A 107 3.14 21.63 16.63
C SER A 107 3.13 23.02 15.99
N LYS A 108 4.22 23.42 15.31
CA LYS A 108 4.39 24.75 14.71
C LYS A 108 4.37 24.71 13.18
N SER A 109 3.63 25.65 12.58
CA SER A 109 3.72 25.92 11.14
C SER A 109 5.14 26.46 10.84
N PRO A 110 5.86 25.93 9.82
CA PRO A 110 5.40 25.17 8.64
C PRO A 110 5.65 23.65 8.69
N ALA A 111 6.28 23.13 9.75
CA ALA A 111 6.68 21.73 9.83
C ALA A 111 5.48 20.77 9.92
N TYR A 112 4.39 21.19 10.58
CA TYR A 112 3.15 20.41 10.69
C TYR A 112 2.56 20.06 9.31
N GLU A 113 2.37 21.06 8.44
CA GLU A 113 1.74 20.88 7.14
C GLU A 113 2.59 20.02 6.20
N LEU A 114 3.92 20.17 6.27
CA LEU A 114 4.84 19.38 5.48
C LEU A 114 4.82 17.90 5.91
N THR A 115 4.85 17.62 7.21
CA THR A 115 4.77 16.25 7.74
C THR A 115 3.40 15.63 7.45
N TYR A 116 2.33 16.42 7.55
CA TYR A 116 0.98 15.99 7.21
C TYR A 116 0.86 15.57 5.74
N LEU A 117 1.38 16.38 4.83
CA LEU A 117 1.40 16.08 3.40
C LEU A 117 2.28 14.86 3.10
N HIS A 118 3.45 14.77 3.74
CA HIS A 118 4.33 13.60 3.63
C HIS A 118 3.63 12.32 4.08
N GLN A 119 2.97 12.31 5.25
CA GLN A 119 2.24 11.14 5.75
C GLN A 119 1.09 10.76 4.82
N SER A 120 0.34 11.74 4.31
CA SER A 120 -0.76 11.51 3.39
C SER A 120 -0.29 10.85 2.09
N VAL A 121 0.79 11.37 1.49
CA VAL A 121 1.39 10.79 0.28
C VAL A 121 1.97 9.41 0.57
N ALA A 122 2.64 9.23 1.71
CA ALA A 122 3.21 7.95 2.11
C ALA A 122 2.12 6.87 2.25
N VAL A 123 0.99 7.17 2.91
CA VAL A 123 -0.14 6.24 3.06
C VAL A 123 -0.74 5.87 1.70
N ILE A 124 -0.92 6.84 0.81
CA ILE A 124 -1.42 6.57 -0.55
C ILE A 124 -0.47 5.62 -1.28
N LEU A 125 0.83 5.92 -1.32
CA LEU A 125 1.83 5.08 -1.97
C LEU A 125 1.87 3.68 -1.36
N LEU A 126 1.79 3.57 -0.03
CA LEU A 126 1.79 2.30 0.69
C LEU A 126 0.60 1.42 0.30
N ALA A 127 -0.60 2.02 0.26
CA ALA A 127 -1.83 1.35 -0.13
C ALA A 127 -1.76 0.83 -1.57
N PHE A 128 -1.28 1.68 -2.50
CA PHE A 128 -1.07 1.26 -3.90
C PHE A 128 -0.07 0.12 -4.01
N LEU A 129 1.08 0.22 -3.36
CA LEU A 129 2.09 -0.85 -3.36
C LEU A 129 1.55 -2.15 -2.79
N ASN A 130 0.76 -2.10 -1.71
CA ASN A 130 0.16 -3.30 -1.13
C ASN A 130 -0.76 -4.00 -2.14
N VAL A 131 -1.67 -3.26 -2.76
CA VAL A 131 -2.59 -3.85 -3.74
C VAL A 131 -1.86 -4.31 -4.99
N SER A 132 -0.86 -3.58 -5.47
CA SER A 132 -0.05 -4.04 -6.60
C SER A 132 0.65 -5.37 -6.31
N LEU A 133 1.15 -5.57 -5.08
CA LEU A 133 1.75 -6.86 -4.69
C LEU A 133 0.71 -7.98 -4.62
N ASP A 134 -0.46 -7.71 -4.04
CA ASP A 134 -1.51 -8.74 -3.92
C ASP A 134 -2.10 -9.10 -5.31
N VAL A 135 -2.23 -8.13 -6.22
CA VAL A 135 -2.59 -8.35 -7.63
C VAL A 135 -1.49 -9.13 -8.36
N LEU A 136 -0.22 -8.76 -8.18
CA LEU A 136 0.90 -9.47 -8.78
C LEU A 136 0.90 -10.95 -8.40
N VAL A 137 0.77 -11.25 -7.10
CA VAL A 137 0.69 -12.63 -6.61
C VAL A 137 -0.52 -13.35 -7.20
N SER A 138 -1.68 -12.72 -7.20
CA SER A 138 -2.91 -13.31 -7.74
C SER A 138 -2.79 -13.60 -9.24
N SER A 139 -2.22 -12.69 -10.02
CA SER A 139 -1.98 -12.87 -11.45
C SER A 139 -0.96 -13.97 -11.73
N LEU A 140 0.12 -14.06 -10.95
CA LEU A 140 1.12 -15.13 -11.09
C LEU A 140 0.56 -16.51 -10.73
N THR A 141 -0.37 -16.60 -9.78
CA THR A 141 -1.04 -17.87 -9.44
C THR A 141 -2.13 -18.29 -10.43
N ALA A 142 -2.60 -17.36 -11.26
CA ALA A 142 -3.67 -17.61 -12.23
C ALA A 142 -3.15 -18.10 -13.59
N VAL A 143 -1.84 -17.94 -13.86
CA VAL A 143 -1.12 -18.49 -15.02
C VAL A 143 -0.65 -19.90 -14.70
#